data_AF-A0A6B2G4R7-F1
#
_entry.id   AF-A0A6B2G4R7-F1
#
_cell.length_a   1.000
_cell.length_b   1.000
_cell.length_c   1.000
_cell.angle_alpha   90.00
_cell.angle_beta   90.00
_cell.angle_gamma   90.00
#
_symmetry.space_group_name_H-M   'P 1'
#
loop_
_entity.id
_entity.type
_entity.pdbx_description
1 polymer ?
#
loop_
_entity_poly.entity_id
_entity_poly.type
_entity_poly.pdbx_seq_one_letter_code
_entity_poly.pdbx_strand_id
1 'polypeptide(L)'
;IFKMLEMLKIENTSLKKNMISYFKTPFHNDYNTKVEDVDKLKEHLFSLQSSTIPIINELESLTLIYEETRNQNINLMQQIHETEATHVKSLTENLKLTQQVKVLNEERDQFVKDISFSTTSLNQYSERFTEIDVNIKNLSDSLTSCNHESQQRSNLIELQKRKAHELNQKYVEAQTKVDQLNSLLEIKSGELANNLSKVENEAFKNRRTIEELSVLKKKLDRAHNNQYAGASDRIIIEEVRILKQKLTCNCCNTHPKDAILTKCLHLFCFECLTTTYNSRQRKCPRCGQGFGQNDFHKIYF
;
A
#
# COMPACT_ATOMS: atom_id res chain seq x y z
N ILE A 1 -102.99 84.82 -169.41
CA ILE A 1 -102.16 83.61 -169.16
C ILE A 1 -100.70 83.99 -168.89
N PHE A 2 -100.01 84.79 -169.72
CA PHE A 2 -98.63 85.22 -169.46
C PHE A 2 -98.43 85.98 -168.12
N LYS A 3 -99.38 86.83 -167.71
CA LYS A 3 -99.36 87.53 -166.40
C LYS A 3 -99.43 86.63 -165.15
N MET A 4 -99.85 85.36 -165.28
CA MET A 4 -100.04 84.47 -164.11
C MET A 4 -98.78 83.64 -163.80
N LEU A 5 -97.97 83.31 -164.81
CA LEU A 5 -96.69 82.60 -164.65
C LEU A 5 -95.59 83.51 -164.08
N GLU A 6 -95.65 84.80 -164.36
CA GLU A 6 -94.68 85.78 -163.83
C GLU A 6 -94.90 86.05 -162.33
N MET A 7 -96.15 86.04 -161.85
CA MET A 7 -96.46 86.15 -160.43
C MET A 7 -95.98 84.95 -159.61
N LEU A 8 -96.15 83.72 -160.11
CA LEU A 8 -95.69 82.50 -159.42
C LEU A 8 -94.15 82.41 -159.31
N LYS A 9 -93.42 82.98 -160.29
CA LYS A 9 -91.95 83.05 -160.24
C LYS A 9 -91.45 84.04 -159.17
N ILE A 10 -92.17 85.14 -158.99
CA ILE A 10 -91.92 86.14 -157.94
C ILE A 10 -92.25 85.56 -156.56
N GLU A 11 -93.31 84.76 -156.44
CA GLU A 11 -93.69 84.11 -155.18
C GLU A 11 -92.68 83.04 -154.74
N ASN A 12 -92.15 82.25 -155.67
CA ASN A 12 -91.16 81.20 -155.35
C ASN A 12 -89.78 81.80 -154.98
N THR A 13 -89.41 82.93 -155.60
CA THR A 13 -88.21 83.69 -155.19
C THR A 13 -88.39 84.38 -153.84
N SER A 14 -89.60 84.84 -153.52
CA SER A 14 -89.96 85.36 -152.19
C SER A 14 -89.89 84.27 -151.11
N LEU A 15 -90.44 83.08 -151.37
CA LEU A 15 -90.40 81.94 -150.43
C LEU A 15 -88.97 81.46 -150.16
N LYS A 16 -88.10 81.38 -151.19
CA LYS A 16 -86.67 81.07 -150.98
C LYS A 16 -85.95 82.14 -150.15
N LYS A 17 -86.25 83.42 -150.35
CA LYS A 17 -85.71 84.52 -149.51
C LYS A 17 -86.19 84.43 -148.06
N ASN A 18 -87.45 84.06 -147.83
CA ASN A 18 -88.01 83.93 -146.49
C ASN A 18 -87.46 82.70 -145.73
N MET A 19 -87.17 81.59 -146.40
CA MET A 19 -86.44 80.47 -145.76
C MET A 19 -85.01 80.88 -145.35
N ILE A 20 -84.30 81.61 -146.21
CA ILE A 20 -82.92 82.07 -145.91
C ILE A 20 -82.93 83.12 -144.79
N SER A 21 -83.97 83.95 -144.67
CA SER A 21 -84.09 84.89 -143.55
C SER A 21 -84.42 84.19 -142.24
N TYR A 22 -85.20 83.11 -142.26
CA TYR A 22 -85.51 82.30 -141.07
C TYR A 22 -84.26 81.66 -140.46
N PHE A 23 -83.33 81.16 -141.30
CA PHE A 23 -82.01 80.67 -140.86
C PHE A 23 -81.03 81.78 -140.43
N LYS A 24 -81.31 83.04 -140.76
CA LYS A 24 -80.55 84.23 -140.31
C LYS A 24 -81.24 84.99 -139.16
N THR A 25 -82.19 84.36 -138.47
CA THR A 25 -82.81 84.96 -137.29
C THR A 25 -81.85 84.94 -136.08
N PRO A 26 -81.95 85.89 -135.15
CA PRO A 26 -81.09 85.97 -133.95
C PRO A 26 -81.05 84.66 -133.13
N PHE A 27 -82.11 83.85 -133.21
CA PHE A 27 -82.27 82.59 -132.50
C PHE A 27 -81.30 81.49 -132.97
N HIS A 28 -81.00 81.40 -134.27
CA HIS A 28 -80.04 80.42 -134.78
C HIS A 28 -78.59 80.81 -134.41
N ASN A 29 -78.31 82.11 -134.36
CA ASN A 29 -77.02 82.62 -133.92
C ASN A 29 -76.81 82.38 -132.41
N ASP A 30 -77.83 82.63 -131.57
CA ASP A 30 -77.84 82.32 -130.13
C ASP A 30 -77.72 80.82 -129.85
N TYR A 31 -78.40 79.97 -130.64
CA TYR A 31 -78.25 78.52 -130.57
C TYR A 31 -76.81 78.08 -130.90
N ASN A 32 -76.20 78.61 -131.97
CA ASN A 32 -74.82 78.29 -132.32
C ASN A 32 -73.81 78.83 -131.29
N THR A 33 -74.05 80.01 -130.70
CA THR A 33 -73.19 80.52 -129.62
C THR A 33 -73.30 79.66 -128.37
N LYS A 34 -74.51 79.19 -128.01
CA LYS A 34 -74.69 78.26 -126.90
C LYS A 34 -74.10 76.88 -127.17
N VAL A 35 -74.12 76.41 -128.41
CA VAL A 35 -73.43 75.17 -128.81
C VAL A 35 -71.92 75.33 -128.68
N GLU A 36 -71.35 76.44 -129.16
CA GLU A 36 -69.93 76.77 -128.96
C GLU A 36 -69.55 76.90 -127.49
N ASP A 37 -70.40 77.50 -126.65
CA ASP A 37 -70.17 77.60 -125.21
C ASP A 37 -70.27 76.24 -124.51
N VAL A 38 -71.20 75.38 -124.94
CA VAL A 38 -71.30 73.99 -124.48
C VAL A 38 -70.06 73.19 -124.88
N ASP A 39 -69.52 73.40 -126.08
CA ASP A 39 -68.31 72.71 -126.53
C ASP A 39 -67.05 73.22 -125.81
N LYS A 40 -66.94 74.53 -125.57
CA LYS A 40 -65.90 75.10 -124.69
C LYS A 40 -66.02 74.55 -123.26
N LEU A 41 -67.23 74.43 -122.73
CA LEU A 41 -67.46 73.83 -121.41
C LEU A 41 -67.06 72.35 -121.38
N LYS A 42 -67.36 71.57 -122.44
CA LYS A 42 -66.92 70.17 -122.55
C LYS A 42 -65.40 70.05 -122.61
N GLU A 43 -64.73 70.89 -123.41
CA GLU A 43 -63.26 70.92 -123.47
C GLU A 43 -62.65 71.29 -122.12
N HIS A 44 -63.24 72.27 -121.43
CA HIS A 44 -62.78 72.69 -120.11
C HIS A 44 -63.02 71.61 -119.04
N LEU A 45 -64.11 70.85 -119.15
CA LEU A 45 -64.44 69.73 -118.27
C LEU A 45 -63.50 68.55 -118.55
N PHE A 46 -63.17 68.30 -119.82
CA PHE A 46 -62.20 67.29 -120.23
C PHE A 46 -60.77 67.63 -119.78
N SER A 47 -60.34 68.89 -119.91
CA SER A 47 -59.03 69.33 -119.43
C SER A 47 -58.93 69.25 -117.90
N LEU A 48 -60.00 69.64 -117.19
CA LEU A 48 -60.09 69.43 -115.73
C LEU A 48 -60.04 67.94 -115.38
N GLN A 49 -60.79 67.07 -116.06
CA GLN A 49 -60.75 65.63 -115.80
C GLN A 49 -59.34 65.06 -116.04
N SER A 50 -58.71 65.43 -117.16
CA SER A 50 -57.36 65.00 -117.50
C SER A 50 -56.30 65.48 -116.49
N SER A 51 -56.50 66.65 -115.87
CA SER A 51 -55.59 67.14 -114.82
C SER A 51 -55.89 66.55 -113.43
N THR A 52 -57.16 66.22 -113.15
CA THR A 52 -57.59 65.77 -111.82
C THR A 52 -57.34 64.28 -111.60
N ILE A 53 -57.48 63.43 -112.63
CA ILE A 53 -57.26 61.97 -112.52
C ILE A 53 -55.83 61.59 -112.06
N PRO A 54 -54.74 62.16 -112.62
CA PRO A 54 -53.39 61.87 -112.13
C PRO A 54 -53.17 62.26 -110.68
N ILE A 55 -53.73 63.41 -110.26
CA ILE A 55 -53.66 63.89 -108.88
C ILE A 55 -54.41 62.94 -107.94
N ILE A 56 -55.57 62.42 -108.35
CA ILE A 56 -56.31 61.41 -107.58
C ILE A 56 -55.45 60.14 -107.42
N ASN A 57 -54.84 59.65 -108.49
CA ASN A 57 -53.98 58.45 -108.44
C ASN A 57 -52.74 58.67 -107.55
N GLU A 58 -52.12 59.86 -107.59
CA GLU A 58 -51.02 60.22 -106.70
C GLU A 58 -51.47 60.31 -105.24
N LEU A 59 -52.66 60.88 -104.98
CA LEU A 59 -53.27 60.91 -103.64
C LEU A 59 -53.55 59.50 -103.12
N GLU A 60 -54.09 58.61 -103.94
CA GLU A 60 -54.33 57.20 -103.57
C GLU A 60 -53.01 56.48 -103.25
N SER A 61 -51.99 56.65 -104.09
CA SER A 61 -50.66 56.09 -103.85
C SER A 61 -50.02 56.64 -102.57
N LEU A 62 -50.10 57.96 -102.33
CA LEU A 62 -49.59 58.59 -101.12
C LEU A 62 -50.33 58.10 -99.87
N THR A 63 -51.65 57.91 -99.97
CA THR A 63 -52.48 57.38 -98.88
C THR A 63 -52.04 55.96 -98.52
N LEU A 64 -51.77 55.11 -99.52
CA LEU A 64 -51.34 53.73 -99.29
C LEU A 64 -49.96 53.67 -98.62
N ILE A 65 -48.99 54.47 -99.10
CA ILE A 65 -47.66 54.57 -98.48
C ILE A 65 -47.75 55.12 -97.06
N TYR A 66 -48.61 56.13 -96.84
CA TYR A 66 -48.84 56.70 -95.52
C TYR A 66 -49.45 55.67 -94.56
N GLU A 67 -50.45 54.92 -94.98
CA GLU A 67 -51.06 53.85 -94.19
C GLU A 67 -50.05 52.74 -93.86
N GLU A 68 -49.23 52.33 -94.82
CA GLU A 68 -48.18 51.33 -94.59
C GLU A 68 -47.14 51.82 -93.58
N THR A 69 -46.67 53.06 -93.73
CA THR A 69 -45.73 53.70 -92.79
C THR A 69 -46.35 53.87 -91.41
N ARG A 70 -47.63 54.24 -91.35
CA ARG A 70 -48.40 54.34 -90.09
C ARG A 70 -48.50 52.99 -89.40
N ASN A 71 -48.79 51.92 -90.15
CA ASN A 71 -48.87 50.56 -89.62
C ASN A 71 -47.50 50.06 -89.14
N GLN A 72 -46.43 50.36 -89.88
CA GLN A 72 -45.06 50.08 -89.46
C GLN A 72 -44.70 50.80 -88.15
N ASN A 73 -45.05 52.08 -88.03
CA ASN A 73 -44.84 52.85 -86.80
C ASN A 73 -45.62 52.28 -85.61
N ILE A 74 -46.87 51.85 -85.81
CA ILE A 74 -47.66 51.18 -84.77
C ILE A 74 -46.97 49.89 -84.31
N ASN A 75 -46.51 49.06 -85.25
CA ASN A 75 -45.81 47.82 -84.92
C ASN A 75 -44.49 48.06 -84.17
N LEU A 76 -43.70 49.05 -84.59
CA LEU A 76 -42.46 49.43 -83.90
C LEU A 76 -42.75 49.93 -82.49
N MET A 77 -43.77 50.77 -82.31
CA MET A 77 -44.19 51.22 -80.98
C MET A 77 -44.61 50.06 -80.08
N GLN A 78 -45.33 49.08 -80.63
CA GLN A 78 -45.74 47.90 -79.87
C GLN A 78 -44.53 47.03 -79.48
N GLN A 79 -43.58 46.81 -80.39
CA GLN A 79 -42.34 46.09 -80.09
C GLN A 79 -41.51 46.79 -79.01
N ILE A 80 -41.36 48.12 -79.10
CA ILE A 80 -40.70 48.91 -78.05
C ILE A 80 -41.37 48.65 -76.71
N HIS A 81 -42.69 48.73 -76.65
CA HIS A 81 -43.41 48.55 -75.39
C HIS A 81 -43.29 47.12 -74.82
N GLU A 82 -43.32 46.10 -75.66
CA GLU A 82 -43.10 44.71 -75.26
C GLU A 82 -41.65 44.47 -74.77
N THR A 83 -40.66 45.06 -75.44
CA THR A 83 -39.26 44.98 -75.02
C THR A 83 -39.01 45.73 -73.70
N GLU A 84 -39.62 46.90 -73.50
CA GLU A 84 -39.55 47.63 -72.23
C GLU A 84 -40.20 46.83 -71.09
N ALA A 85 -41.36 46.22 -71.34
CA ALA A 85 -42.06 45.41 -70.35
C ALA A 85 -41.24 44.17 -69.94
N THR A 86 -40.57 43.51 -70.88
CA THR A 86 -39.68 42.38 -70.58
C THR A 86 -38.39 42.83 -69.88
N HIS A 87 -37.81 43.96 -70.28
CA HIS A 87 -36.64 44.53 -69.62
C HIS A 87 -36.92 44.88 -68.16
N VAL A 88 -38.05 45.54 -67.87
CA VAL A 88 -38.47 45.86 -66.50
C VAL A 88 -38.64 44.59 -65.67
N LYS A 89 -39.30 43.55 -66.21
CA LYS A 89 -39.46 42.26 -65.51
C LYS A 89 -38.09 41.66 -65.17
N SER A 90 -37.18 41.58 -66.14
CA SER A 90 -35.84 41.04 -65.93
C SER A 90 -35.05 41.85 -64.90
N LEU A 91 -35.13 43.18 -64.94
CA LEU A 91 -34.47 44.05 -63.96
C LEU A 91 -35.00 43.82 -62.54
N THR A 92 -36.32 43.66 -62.38
CA THR A 92 -36.91 43.35 -61.07
C THR A 92 -36.51 41.97 -60.55
N GLU A 93 -36.38 40.98 -61.43
CA GLU A 93 -35.92 39.64 -61.06
C GLU A 93 -34.44 39.65 -60.69
N ASN A 94 -33.60 40.38 -61.44
CA ASN A 94 -32.19 40.56 -61.14
C ASN A 94 -31.97 41.21 -59.76
N LEU A 95 -32.75 42.24 -59.43
CA LEU A 95 -32.71 42.87 -58.10
C LEU A 95 -33.11 41.90 -56.99
N LYS A 96 -34.17 41.10 -57.19
CA LYS A 96 -34.59 40.07 -56.22
C LYS A 96 -33.50 39.03 -55.99
N LEU A 97 -32.92 38.49 -57.07
CA LEU A 97 -31.85 37.50 -56.99
C LEU A 97 -30.61 38.08 -56.31
N THR A 98 -30.23 39.32 -56.63
CA THR A 98 -29.10 40.02 -55.99
C THR A 98 -29.32 40.15 -54.48
N GLN A 99 -30.52 40.53 -54.05
CA GLN A 99 -30.84 40.63 -52.63
C GLN A 99 -30.86 39.27 -51.94
N GLN A 100 -31.39 38.24 -52.60
CA GLN A 100 -31.40 36.87 -52.05
C GLN A 100 -29.97 36.32 -51.88
N VAL A 101 -29.09 36.54 -52.86
CA VAL A 101 -27.67 36.15 -52.77
C VAL A 101 -26.98 36.87 -51.62
N LYS A 102 -27.30 38.13 -51.36
CA LYS A 102 -26.75 38.88 -50.23
C LYS A 102 -27.14 38.22 -48.89
N VAL A 103 -28.42 37.92 -48.70
CA VAL A 103 -28.91 37.25 -47.47
C VAL A 103 -28.27 35.87 -47.29
N LEU A 104 -28.20 35.06 -48.35
CA LEU A 104 -27.57 33.74 -48.30
C LEU A 104 -26.08 33.81 -47.95
N ASN A 105 -25.36 34.83 -48.42
CA ASN A 105 -23.96 35.04 -48.04
C ASN A 105 -23.83 35.43 -46.56
N GLU A 106 -24.71 36.28 -46.04
CA GLU A 106 -24.72 36.65 -44.61
C GLU A 106 -25.01 35.44 -43.72
N GLU A 107 -25.99 34.60 -44.10
CA GLU A 107 -26.29 33.33 -43.41
C GLU A 107 -25.10 32.36 -43.47
N ARG A 108 -24.48 32.19 -44.64
CA ARG A 108 -23.28 31.35 -44.78
C ARG A 108 -22.16 31.84 -43.87
N ASP A 109 -21.88 33.15 -43.84
CA ASP A 109 -20.82 33.71 -43.02
C ASP A 109 -21.11 33.53 -41.52
N GLN A 110 -22.38 33.57 -41.12
CA GLN A 110 -22.78 33.23 -39.77
C GLN A 110 -22.53 31.75 -39.45
N PHE A 111 -22.95 30.83 -40.32
CA PHE A 111 -22.68 29.39 -40.12
C PHE A 111 -21.19 29.08 -40.06
N VAL A 112 -20.36 29.74 -40.87
CA VAL A 112 -18.90 29.59 -40.82
C VAL A 112 -18.35 30.01 -39.44
N LYS A 113 -18.84 31.13 -38.89
CA LYS A 113 -18.44 31.57 -37.54
C LYS A 113 -18.87 30.57 -36.48
N ASP A 114 -20.11 30.09 -36.54
CA ASP A 114 -20.64 29.12 -35.57
C ASP A 114 -19.84 27.80 -35.62
N ILE A 115 -19.54 27.29 -36.82
CA ILE A 115 -18.69 26.10 -37.01
C ILE A 115 -17.29 26.34 -36.44
N SER A 116 -16.69 27.51 -36.70
CA SER A 116 -15.35 27.83 -36.18
C SER A 116 -15.31 27.88 -34.65
N PHE A 117 -16.36 28.42 -34.03
CA PHE A 117 -16.53 28.49 -32.58
C PHE A 117 -16.74 27.10 -31.97
N SER A 118 -17.63 26.29 -32.54
CA SER A 118 -17.87 24.92 -32.10
C SER A 118 -16.63 24.04 -32.26
N THR A 119 -15.88 24.19 -33.35
CA THR A 119 -14.63 23.46 -33.59
C THR A 119 -13.58 23.81 -32.54
N THR A 120 -13.43 25.11 -32.23
CA THR A 120 -12.50 25.55 -31.17
C THR A 120 -12.90 25.00 -29.81
N SER A 121 -14.19 25.02 -29.48
CA SER A 121 -14.72 24.47 -28.22
C SER A 121 -14.50 22.95 -28.14
N LEU A 122 -14.73 22.22 -29.23
CA LEU A 122 -14.47 20.78 -29.31
C LEU A 122 -13.00 20.45 -29.09
N ASN A 123 -12.07 21.22 -29.68
CA ASN A 123 -10.65 21.03 -29.47
C ASN A 123 -10.26 21.25 -28.00
N GLN A 124 -10.81 22.29 -27.34
CA GLN A 124 -10.60 22.52 -25.91
C GLN A 124 -11.13 21.38 -25.05
N TYR A 125 -12.31 20.84 -25.36
CA TYR A 125 -12.83 19.67 -24.65
C TYR A 125 -11.95 18.43 -24.88
N SER A 126 -11.48 18.20 -26.11
CA SER A 126 -10.56 17.11 -26.44
C SER A 126 -9.26 17.20 -25.65
N GLU A 127 -8.65 18.39 -25.55
CA GLU A 127 -7.44 18.61 -24.74
C GLU A 127 -7.71 18.29 -23.27
N ARG A 128 -8.81 18.78 -22.69
CA ARG A 128 -9.20 18.45 -21.31
C ARG A 128 -9.43 16.97 -21.08
N PHE A 129 -10.02 16.25 -22.04
CA PHE A 129 -10.16 14.80 -21.94
C PHE A 129 -8.80 14.12 -21.88
N THR A 130 -7.85 14.51 -22.73
CA THR A 130 -6.49 13.95 -22.70
C THR A 130 -5.76 14.22 -21.38
N GLU A 131 -5.93 15.41 -20.79
CA GLU A 131 -5.39 15.73 -19.46
C GLU A 131 -6.01 14.85 -18.37
N ILE A 132 -7.33 14.65 -18.40
CA ILE A 132 -8.04 13.79 -17.46
C ILE A 132 -7.56 12.33 -17.60
N ASP A 133 -7.39 11.81 -18.81
CA ASP A 133 -6.89 10.45 -19.04
C ASP A 133 -5.47 10.25 -18.48
N VAL A 134 -4.58 11.23 -18.67
CA VAL A 134 -3.24 11.22 -18.07
C VAL A 134 -3.32 11.24 -16.56
N ASN A 135 -4.19 12.06 -15.98
CA ASN A 135 -4.39 12.13 -14.53
C ASN A 135 -4.94 10.82 -13.96
N ILE A 136 -5.92 10.20 -14.63
CA ILE A 136 -6.47 8.89 -14.24
C ILE A 136 -5.37 7.84 -14.23
N LYS A 137 -4.52 7.81 -15.27
CA LYS A 137 -3.40 6.88 -15.35
C LYS A 137 -2.40 7.10 -14.20
N ASN A 138 -1.99 8.34 -13.95
CA ASN A 138 -1.07 8.68 -12.87
C ASN A 138 -1.62 8.29 -11.48
N LEU A 139 -2.91 8.52 -11.24
CA LEU A 139 -3.58 8.13 -10.01
C LEU A 139 -3.68 6.61 -9.87
N SER A 140 -3.96 5.89 -10.97
CA SER A 140 -3.97 4.43 -11.01
C SER A 140 -2.59 3.86 -10.67
N ASP A 141 -1.53 4.36 -11.30
CA ASP A 141 -0.15 3.96 -11.04
C ASP A 141 0.23 4.22 -9.57
N SER A 142 -0.12 5.40 -9.03
CA SER A 142 0.10 5.74 -7.62
C SER A 142 -0.64 4.81 -6.66
N LEU A 143 -1.89 4.46 -6.98
CA LEU A 143 -2.69 3.53 -6.18
C LEU A 143 -2.09 2.12 -6.18
N THR A 144 -1.61 1.64 -7.34
CA THR A 144 -0.96 0.32 -7.42
C THR A 144 0.33 0.27 -6.61
N SER A 145 1.15 1.33 -6.65
CA SER A 145 2.37 1.43 -5.84
C SER A 145 2.05 1.45 -4.34
N CYS A 146 1.08 2.26 -3.91
CA CYS A 146 0.65 2.34 -2.52
C CYS A 146 0.09 0.98 -2.02
N ASN A 147 -0.70 0.29 -2.85
CA ASN A 147 -1.17 -1.05 -2.53
C ASN A 147 -0.04 -2.06 -2.39
N HIS A 148 0.99 -1.99 -3.25
CA HIS A 148 2.17 -2.84 -3.14
C HIS A 148 2.93 -2.58 -1.82
N GLU A 149 3.17 -1.31 -1.47
CA GLU A 149 3.80 -0.94 -0.20
C GLU A 149 2.96 -1.40 1.01
N SER A 150 1.65 -1.24 0.95
CA SER A 150 0.72 -1.70 1.99
C SER A 150 0.82 -3.21 2.19
N GLN A 151 0.85 -3.99 1.09
CA GLN A 151 1.02 -5.43 1.14
C GLN A 151 2.38 -5.83 1.73
N GLN A 152 3.46 -5.15 1.34
CA GLN A 152 4.79 -5.39 1.91
C GLN A 152 4.81 -5.10 3.42
N ARG A 153 4.23 -3.99 3.86
CA ARG A 153 4.12 -3.64 5.28
C ARG A 153 3.29 -4.66 6.05
N SER A 154 2.18 -5.12 5.48
CA SER A 154 1.34 -6.18 6.08
C SER A 154 2.13 -7.47 6.29
N ASN A 155 2.86 -7.93 5.27
CA ASN A 155 3.72 -9.12 5.36
C ASN A 155 4.82 -8.95 6.43
N LEU A 156 5.44 -7.77 6.52
CA LEU A 156 6.44 -7.47 7.54
C LEU A 156 5.84 -7.51 8.95
N ILE A 157 4.65 -6.92 9.15
CA ILE A 157 3.94 -6.98 10.44
C ILE A 157 3.64 -8.42 10.83
N GLU A 158 3.19 -9.26 9.90
CA GLU A 158 2.91 -10.66 10.17
C GLU A 158 4.18 -11.42 10.59
N LEU A 159 5.29 -11.19 9.89
CA LEU A 159 6.60 -11.76 10.26
C LEU A 159 7.03 -11.32 11.67
N GLN A 160 6.91 -10.03 11.99
CA GLN A 160 7.27 -9.52 13.31
C GLN A 160 6.36 -10.06 14.41
N LYS A 161 5.07 -10.24 14.14
CA LYS A 161 4.14 -10.90 15.08
C LYS A 161 4.56 -12.34 15.38
N ARG A 162 4.95 -13.11 14.38
CA ARG A 162 5.46 -14.49 14.56
C ARG A 162 6.71 -14.49 15.45
N LYS A 163 7.69 -13.63 15.15
CA LYS A 163 8.91 -13.49 15.97
C LYS A 163 8.62 -13.08 17.41
N ALA A 164 7.71 -12.12 17.61
CA ALA A 164 7.30 -11.69 18.94
C ALA A 164 6.67 -12.84 19.73
N HIS A 165 5.84 -13.66 19.07
CA HIS A 165 5.26 -14.85 19.69
C HIS A 165 6.32 -15.88 20.09
N GLU A 166 7.28 -16.19 19.21
CA GLU A 166 8.38 -17.11 19.50
C GLU A 166 9.26 -16.62 20.67
N LEU A 167 9.59 -15.33 20.72
CA LEU A 167 10.35 -14.75 21.83
C LEU A 167 9.55 -14.79 23.14
N ASN A 168 8.24 -14.53 23.09
CA ASN A 168 7.38 -14.63 24.26
C ASN A 168 7.29 -16.06 24.79
N GLN A 169 7.22 -17.07 23.91
CA GLN A 169 7.27 -18.48 24.32
C GLN A 169 8.58 -18.80 25.05
N LYS A 170 9.73 -18.43 24.47
CA LYS A 170 11.04 -18.62 25.12
C LYS A 170 11.16 -17.90 26.44
N TYR A 171 10.61 -16.69 26.55
CA TYR A 171 10.56 -15.94 27.79
C TYR A 171 9.75 -16.67 28.87
N VAL A 172 8.54 -17.15 28.53
CA VAL A 172 7.71 -17.93 29.45
C VAL A 172 8.41 -19.22 29.88
N GLU A 173 9.02 -19.96 28.95
CA GLU A 173 9.81 -21.15 29.27
C GLU A 173 10.97 -20.83 30.24
N ALA A 174 11.73 -19.77 29.97
CA ALA A 174 12.81 -19.34 30.85
C ALA A 174 12.29 -18.96 32.25
N GLN A 175 11.16 -18.24 32.32
CA GLN A 175 10.52 -17.86 33.58
C GLN A 175 10.10 -19.11 34.38
N THR A 176 9.44 -20.07 33.74
CA THR A 176 9.05 -21.32 34.41
C THR A 176 10.26 -22.09 34.95
N LYS A 177 11.38 -22.07 34.23
CA LYS A 177 12.63 -22.70 34.67
C LYS A 177 13.25 -21.98 35.87
N VAL A 178 13.19 -20.65 35.90
CA VAL A 178 13.61 -19.86 37.07
C VAL A 178 12.76 -20.19 38.29
N ASP A 179 11.44 -20.26 38.13
CA ASP A 179 10.52 -20.60 39.23
C ASP A 179 10.78 -22.02 39.76
N GLN A 180 11.03 -22.99 38.86
CA GLN A 180 11.44 -24.35 39.23
C GLN A 180 12.77 -24.38 40.00
N LEU A 181 13.78 -23.63 39.55
CA LEU A 181 15.07 -23.56 40.24
C LEU A 181 14.95 -22.89 41.61
N ASN A 182 14.13 -21.84 41.73
CA ASN A 182 13.87 -21.17 43.00
C ASN A 182 13.18 -22.12 43.99
N SER A 183 12.14 -22.86 43.57
CA SER A 183 11.50 -23.85 44.46
C SER A 183 12.45 -24.97 44.86
N LEU A 184 13.31 -25.46 43.96
CA LEU A 184 14.33 -26.44 44.29
C LEU A 184 15.35 -25.88 45.28
N LEU A 185 15.75 -24.62 45.11
CA LEU A 185 16.67 -23.94 46.02
C LEU A 185 16.06 -23.77 47.40
N GLU A 186 14.77 -23.42 47.50
CA GLU A 186 14.05 -23.37 48.77
C GLU A 186 14.06 -24.74 49.46
N ILE A 187 13.70 -25.82 48.74
CA ILE A 187 13.73 -27.18 49.29
C ILE A 187 15.14 -27.54 49.78
N LYS A 188 16.17 -27.30 48.96
CA LYS A 188 17.56 -27.62 49.31
C LYS A 188 18.08 -26.78 50.48
N SER A 189 17.69 -25.51 50.55
CA SER A 189 18.04 -24.64 51.68
C SER A 189 17.39 -25.12 52.98
N GLY A 190 16.13 -25.58 52.93
CA GLY A 190 15.45 -26.20 54.06
C GLY A 190 16.08 -27.52 54.49
N GLU A 191 16.43 -28.40 53.54
CA GLU A 191 17.17 -29.63 53.81
C GLU A 191 18.53 -29.35 54.48
N LEU A 192 19.26 -28.35 53.97
CA LEU A 192 20.55 -27.94 54.53
C LEU A 192 20.39 -27.42 55.96
N ALA A 193 19.41 -26.56 56.23
CA ALA A 193 19.13 -26.05 57.57
C ALA A 193 18.78 -27.18 58.55
N ASN A 194 17.95 -28.14 58.12
CA ASN A 194 17.62 -29.33 58.91
C ASN A 194 18.86 -30.19 59.21
N ASN A 195 19.71 -30.40 58.21
CA ASN A 195 20.94 -31.18 58.37
C ASN A 195 21.95 -30.46 59.29
N LEU A 196 22.09 -29.14 59.17
CA LEU A 196 22.91 -28.35 60.09
C LEU A 196 22.42 -28.49 61.52
N SER A 197 21.11 -28.37 61.77
CA SER A 197 20.53 -28.57 63.10
C SER A 197 20.80 -29.98 63.65
N LYS A 198 20.72 -31.03 62.80
CA LYS A 198 21.07 -32.40 63.21
C LYS A 198 22.55 -32.51 63.60
N VAL A 199 23.45 -31.97 62.79
CA VAL A 199 24.90 -31.97 63.06
C VAL A 199 25.22 -31.21 64.35
N GLU A 200 24.60 -30.06 64.58
CA GLU A 200 24.78 -29.28 65.82
C GLU A 200 24.29 -30.07 67.05
N ASN A 201 23.13 -30.72 66.95
CA ASN A 201 22.59 -31.56 68.02
C ASN A 201 23.49 -32.77 68.32
N GLU A 202 24.01 -33.43 67.28
CA GLU A 202 24.96 -34.53 67.43
C GLU A 202 26.28 -34.05 68.02
N ALA A 203 26.80 -32.91 67.57
CA ALA A 203 28.02 -32.30 68.13
C ALA A 203 27.84 -31.94 69.60
N PHE A 204 26.66 -31.47 70.01
CA PHE A 204 26.34 -31.22 71.41
C PHE A 204 26.27 -32.51 72.24
N LYS A 205 25.59 -33.54 71.74
CA LYS A 205 25.57 -34.87 72.38
C LYS A 205 26.97 -35.44 72.52
N ASN A 206 27.79 -35.36 71.46
CA ASN A 206 29.16 -35.84 71.47
C ASN A 206 30.00 -35.11 72.53
N ARG A 207 29.90 -33.76 72.61
CA ARG A 207 30.54 -32.97 73.67
C ARG A 207 30.16 -33.46 75.07
N ARG A 208 28.87 -33.67 75.34
CA ARG A 208 28.40 -34.24 76.62
C ARG A 208 28.99 -35.62 76.90
N THR A 209 29.01 -36.51 75.92
CA THR A 209 29.59 -37.85 76.10
C THR A 209 31.10 -37.81 76.32
N ILE A 210 31.83 -36.89 75.68
CA ILE A 210 33.26 -36.66 75.92
C ILE A 210 33.50 -36.16 77.35
N GLU A 211 32.67 -35.23 77.83
CA GLU A 211 32.72 -34.75 79.22
C GLU A 211 32.45 -35.89 80.21
N GLU A 212 31.42 -36.70 79.98
CA GLU A 212 31.09 -37.88 80.80
C GLU A 212 32.24 -38.90 80.79
N LEU A 213 32.82 -39.20 79.63
CA LEU A 213 34.00 -40.06 79.49
C LEU A 213 35.21 -39.51 80.25
N SER A 214 35.44 -38.20 80.23
CA SER A 214 36.51 -37.54 80.99
C SER A 214 36.32 -37.71 82.50
N VAL A 215 35.08 -37.53 82.99
CA VAL A 215 34.74 -37.76 84.40
C VAL A 215 34.92 -39.24 84.78
N LEU A 216 34.46 -40.17 83.96
CA LEU A 216 34.60 -41.61 84.19
C LEU A 216 36.08 -42.04 84.18
N LYS A 217 36.89 -41.54 83.23
CA LYS A 217 38.35 -41.75 83.21
C LYS A 217 39.00 -41.28 84.51
N LYS A 218 38.70 -40.06 84.98
CA LYS A 218 39.20 -39.56 86.27
C LYS A 218 38.78 -40.44 87.46
N LYS A 219 37.57 -41.00 87.44
CA LYS A 219 37.10 -41.94 88.48
C LYS A 219 37.86 -43.27 88.40
N LEU A 220 38.10 -43.79 87.19
CA LEU A 220 38.88 -45.00 86.96
C LEU A 220 40.33 -44.83 87.44
N ASP A 221 40.98 -43.71 87.11
CA ASP A 221 42.35 -43.41 87.55
C ASP A 221 42.45 -43.34 89.09
N ARG A 222 41.45 -42.78 89.77
CA ARG A 222 41.37 -42.79 91.25
C ARG A 222 41.22 -44.19 91.81
N ALA A 223 40.37 -45.02 91.21
CA ALA A 223 40.18 -46.40 91.63
C ALA A 223 41.46 -47.25 91.40
N HIS A 224 42.14 -47.04 90.28
CA HIS A 224 43.42 -47.65 89.97
C HIS A 224 44.52 -47.21 90.96
N ASN A 225 44.62 -45.91 91.28
CA ASN A 225 45.59 -45.42 92.27
C ASN A 225 45.34 -45.93 93.69
N ASN A 226 44.08 -46.13 94.10
CA ASN A 226 43.75 -46.79 95.37
C ASN A 226 44.15 -48.27 95.41
N GLN A 227 44.33 -48.92 94.25
CA GLN A 227 44.81 -50.30 94.14
C GLN A 227 46.32 -50.43 94.42
N TYR A 228 47.08 -49.32 94.43
CA TYR A 228 48.54 -49.29 94.64
C TYR A 228 48.98 -48.76 96.02
N ALA A 229 48.06 -48.61 96.99
CA ALA A 229 48.39 -48.28 98.37
C ALA A 229 48.88 -49.51 99.19
N GLY A 230 49.65 -50.42 98.57
CA GLY A 230 50.21 -51.64 99.15
C GLY A 230 51.66 -51.49 99.63
N ALA A 231 52.04 -50.34 100.20
CA ALA A 231 53.41 -50.09 100.67
C ALA A 231 53.75 -50.84 101.98
N SER A 232 52.73 -51.35 102.70
CA SER A 232 52.88 -52.01 104.00
C SER A 232 53.42 -53.45 103.91
N ASP A 233 53.12 -54.17 102.82
CA ASP A 233 53.48 -55.59 102.71
C ASP A 233 54.98 -55.83 102.46
N ARG A 234 55.68 -54.90 101.79
CA ARG A 234 57.12 -55.05 101.52
C ARG A 234 57.98 -54.99 102.79
N ILE A 235 57.61 -54.16 103.75
CA ILE A 235 58.38 -53.96 104.99
C ILE A 235 58.28 -55.20 105.88
N ILE A 236 57.08 -55.78 105.98
CA ILE A 236 56.81 -56.99 106.78
C ILE A 236 57.56 -58.20 106.22
N ILE A 237 57.65 -58.34 104.89
CA ILE A 237 58.33 -59.48 104.24
C ILE A 237 59.84 -59.48 104.54
N GLU A 238 60.51 -58.33 104.54
CA GLU A 238 61.96 -58.27 104.81
C GLU A 238 62.26 -58.50 106.30
N GLU A 239 61.38 -58.05 107.20
CA GLU A 239 61.54 -58.25 108.64
C GLU A 239 61.43 -59.75 109.03
N VAL A 240 60.50 -60.48 108.40
CA VAL A 240 60.37 -61.95 108.54
C VAL A 240 61.64 -62.66 108.06
N ARG A 241 62.30 -62.17 107.01
CA ARG A 241 63.53 -62.77 106.47
C ARG A 241 64.69 -62.71 107.47
N ILE A 242 64.87 -61.56 108.11
CA ILE A 242 65.94 -61.32 109.10
C ILE A 242 65.73 -62.19 110.35
N LEU A 243 64.50 -62.32 110.83
CA LEU A 243 64.18 -63.15 112.00
C LEU A 243 64.44 -64.64 111.74
N LYS A 244 64.05 -65.16 110.57
CA LYS A 244 64.33 -66.56 110.18
C LYS A 244 65.83 -66.86 110.15
N GLN A 245 66.66 -65.92 109.68
CA GLN A 245 68.11 -66.12 109.64
C GLN A 245 68.73 -66.24 111.05
N LYS A 246 68.25 -65.48 112.04
CA LYS A 246 68.75 -65.53 113.43
C LYS A 246 68.45 -66.86 114.13
N LEU A 247 67.33 -67.50 113.79
CA LEU A 247 66.87 -68.76 114.38
C LEU A 247 67.47 -70.01 113.71
N THR A 248 68.18 -69.86 112.60
CA THR A 248 68.79 -70.98 111.88
C THR A 248 70.18 -71.31 112.44
N CYS A 249 70.51 -72.59 112.56
CA CYS A 249 71.78 -73.08 113.11
C CYS A 249 72.98 -72.60 112.30
N ASN A 250 73.91 -71.92 112.96
CA ASN A 250 75.13 -71.40 112.34
C ASN A 250 76.13 -72.46 111.84
N CYS A 251 75.90 -73.75 112.12
CA CYS A 251 76.78 -74.84 111.66
C CYS A 251 76.36 -75.39 110.29
N CYS A 252 75.05 -75.51 110.03
CA CYS A 252 74.51 -76.04 108.77
C CYS A 252 73.72 -75.01 107.94
N ASN A 253 73.39 -73.85 108.52
CA ASN A 253 72.53 -72.80 107.94
C ASN A 253 71.20 -73.31 107.34
N THR A 254 70.75 -74.50 107.76
CA THR A 254 69.59 -75.17 107.17
C THR A 254 68.55 -75.48 108.25
N HIS A 255 68.97 -76.12 109.35
CA HIS A 255 68.09 -76.49 110.44
C HIS A 255 67.94 -75.36 111.47
N PRO A 256 66.79 -75.23 112.13
CA PRO A 256 66.65 -74.31 113.26
C PRO A 256 67.60 -74.70 114.39
N LYS A 257 67.93 -73.73 115.24
CA LYS A 257 68.61 -74.02 116.50
C LYS A 257 67.63 -74.81 117.39
N ASP A 258 68.03 -75.98 117.84
CA ASP A 258 67.21 -76.85 118.72
C ASP A 258 68.09 -77.62 119.72
N ALA A 259 69.34 -77.21 119.92
CA ALA A 259 70.22 -77.75 120.94
C ALA A 259 71.16 -76.69 121.51
N ILE A 260 71.46 -76.80 122.79
CA ILE A 260 72.35 -75.89 123.52
C ILE A 260 73.54 -76.63 124.11
N LEU A 261 74.72 -76.02 124.01
CA LEU A 261 75.90 -76.43 124.77
C LEU A 261 75.89 -75.77 126.13
N THR A 262 75.70 -76.52 127.21
CA THR A 262 75.54 -75.98 128.57
C THR A 262 76.80 -75.27 129.09
N LYS A 263 77.99 -75.62 128.57
CA LYS A 263 79.26 -74.99 128.98
C LYS A 263 79.51 -73.61 128.38
N CYS A 264 79.02 -73.32 127.19
CA CYS A 264 79.27 -72.04 126.50
C CYS A 264 78.01 -71.33 126.00
N LEU A 265 76.84 -71.90 126.30
CA LEU A 265 75.50 -71.39 125.96
C LEU A 265 75.30 -71.09 124.47
N HIS A 266 76.05 -71.77 123.61
CA HIS A 266 75.90 -71.66 122.17
C HIS A 266 74.87 -72.65 121.63
N LEU A 267 74.04 -72.13 120.73
CA LEU A 267 72.85 -72.80 120.19
C LEU A 267 73.10 -73.24 118.76
N PHE A 268 72.81 -74.50 118.48
CA PHE A 268 72.95 -75.13 117.17
C PHE A 268 71.82 -76.12 116.94
N CYS A 269 71.85 -76.81 115.81
CA CYS A 269 70.96 -77.93 115.57
C CYS A 269 71.47 -79.16 116.35
N PHE A 270 70.56 -79.96 116.91
CA PHE A 270 70.89 -81.16 117.66
C PHE A 270 71.68 -82.15 116.81
N GLU A 271 71.33 -82.25 115.53
CA GLU A 271 72.06 -83.06 114.55
C GLU A 271 73.51 -82.60 114.38
N CYS A 272 73.75 -81.28 114.37
CA CYS A 272 75.06 -80.67 114.24
C CYS A 272 75.93 -80.97 115.47
N LEU A 273 75.36 -80.83 116.68
CA LEU A 273 76.06 -81.15 117.93
C LEU A 273 76.30 -82.65 118.10
N THR A 274 75.33 -83.48 117.72
CA THR A 274 75.46 -84.94 117.78
C THR A 274 76.54 -85.43 116.80
N THR A 275 76.59 -84.87 115.59
CA THR A 275 77.60 -85.21 114.58
C THR A 275 79.01 -84.83 115.05
N THR A 276 79.19 -83.63 115.60
CA THR A 276 80.49 -83.19 116.15
C THR A 276 80.92 -84.00 117.39
N TYR A 277 79.96 -84.40 118.24
CA TYR A 277 80.24 -85.28 119.37
C TYR A 277 80.70 -86.68 118.91
N ASN A 278 79.98 -87.27 117.95
CA ASN A 278 80.26 -88.61 117.41
C ASN A 278 81.56 -88.66 116.60
N SER A 279 81.91 -87.59 115.87
CA SER A 279 83.16 -87.47 115.11
C SER A 279 84.41 -87.26 115.98
N ARG A 280 84.28 -87.34 117.31
CA ARG A 280 85.31 -87.06 118.32
C ARG A 280 85.88 -85.63 118.28
N GLN A 281 85.31 -84.74 117.47
CA GLN A 281 85.62 -83.31 117.45
C GLN A 281 84.78 -82.57 118.50
N ARG A 282 84.97 -82.97 119.77
CA ARG A 282 84.17 -82.56 120.92
C ARG A 282 84.46 -81.12 121.39
N LYS A 283 84.34 -80.16 120.47
CA LYS A 283 84.54 -78.72 120.68
C LYS A 283 83.37 -77.94 120.10
N CYS A 284 82.92 -76.89 120.77
CA CYS A 284 81.87 -76.00 120.29
C CYS A 284 82.23 -75.38 118.93
N PRO A 285 81.38 -75.49 117.90
CA PRO A 285 81.67 -74.88 116.58
C PRO A 285 81.83 -73.36 116.60
N ARG A 286 81.31 -72.66 117.61
CA ARG A 286 81.37 -71.18 117.71
C ARG A 286 82.55 -70.67 118.51
N CYS A 287 82.92 -71.32 119.62
CA CYS A 287 84.00 -70.84 120.50
C CYS A 287 85.13 -71.84 120.76
N GLY A 288 85.05 -73.05 120.21
CA GLY A 288 86.10 -74.07 120.37
C GLY A 288 86.17 -74.74 121.74
N GLN A 289 85.30 -74.39 122.69
CA GLN A 289 85.30 -74.95 124.03
C GLN A 289 84.89 -76.43 124.05
N GLY A 290 85.65 -77.26 124.75
CA GLY A 290 85.41 -78.71 124.83
C GLY A 290 84.11 -79.07 125.55
N PHE A 291 83.35 -80.04 125.03
CA PHE A 291 82.09 -80.50 125.63
C PHE A 291 81.97 -82.04 125.63
N GLY A 292 81.43 -82.62 126.70
CA GLY A 292 81.16 -84.05 126.86
C GLY A 292 79.72 -84.44 126.55
N GLN A 293 79.38 -85.72 126.77
CA GLN A 293 78.04 -86.26 126.48
C GLN A 293 76.92 -85.52 127.22
N ASN A 294 77.19 -85.12 128.47
CA ASN A 294 76.21 -84.44 129.32
C ASN A 294 76.25 -82.91 129.17
N ASP A 295 77.04 -82.38 128.22
CA ASP A 295 77.23 -80.94 128.05
C ASP A 295 76.42 -80.37 126.87
N PHE A 296 75.61 -81.18 126.19
CA PHE A 296 74.73 -80.74 125.12
C PHE A 296 73.33 -81.34 125.26
N HIS A 297 72.31 -80.49 125.16
CA HIS A 297 70.92 -80.89 125.38
C HIS A 297 70.05 -80.34 124.26
N LYS A 298 69.03 -81.10 123.89
CA LYS A 298 67.99 -80.64 122.98
C LYS A 298 67.10 -79.63 123.69
N ILE A 299 66.76 -78.55 122.99
CA ILE A 299 65.84 -77.51 123.46
C ILE A 299 64.70 -77.37 122.45
N TYR A 300 63.54 -76.95 122.94
CA TYR A 300 62.38 -76.63 122.12
C TYR A 300 62.00 -75.18 122.39
N PHE A 301 61.75 -74.42 121.32
CA PHE A 301 61.30 -73.03 121.35
C PHE A 301 59.78 -72.94 121.33
#